data_AF-A0A523ARK1-F1
#
_entry.id   AF-A0A523ARK1-F1
#
_cell.length_a   1.000
_cell.length_b   1.000
_cell.length_c   1.000
_cell.angle_alpha   90.00
_cell.angle_beta   90.00
_cell.angle_gamma   90.00
#
_symmetry.space_group_name_H-M   'P 1'
#
loop_
_entity.id
_entity.type
_entity.pdbx_description
1 polymer ?
#
loop_
_entity_poly.entity_id
_entity_poly.type
_entity_poly.pdbx_seq_one_letter_code
_entity_poly.pdbx_strand_id
1 'polypeptide(L)' 'MPEKIIGIDLGTSNSAAAVLQGGRPVLIPSAEG' A
#
# COMPACT_ATOMS: atom_id res chain seq x y z
N MET A 1 6.94 18.33 -3.93
CA MET A 1 5.74 17.47 -4.14
C MET A 1 5.36 16.93 -2.77
N PRO A 2 4.09 16.92 -2.36
CA PRO A 2 3.71 16.29 -1.10
C PRO A 2 4.19 14.85 -1.10
N GLU A 3 4.80 14.40 0.00
CA GLU A 3 5.22 13.02 0.16
C GLU A 3 3.99 12.11 0.07
N LYS A 4 4.05 11.07 -0.75
CA LYS A 4 2.99 10.06 -0.83
C LYS A 4 3.18 9.10 0.33
N ILE A 5 2.23 9.10 1.27
CA ILE A 5 2.24 8.19 2.41
C ILE A 5 1.73 6.82 1.94
N ILE A 6 2.46 5.77 2.28
CA ILE A 6 2.07 4.37 2.08
C ILE A 6 2.02 3.66 3.44
N GLY A 7 1.01 2.83 3.63
CA GLY A 7 0.97 1.84 4.70
C GLY A 7 1.53 0.52 4.17
N ILE A 8 2.38 -0.14 4.96
CA ILE A 8 2.96 -1.44 4.64
C ILE A 8 2.57 -2.43 5.74
N ASP A 9 2.06 -3.58 5.34
CA ASP A 9 1.87 -4.74 6.20
C ASP A 9 2.93 -5.79 5.84
N LEU A 10 3.82 -6.09 6.79
CA LEU A 10 4.96 -6.97 6.60
C LEU A 10 4.64 -8.34 7.18
N GLY A 11 4.47 -9.33 6.31
CA GLY A 11 4.48 -10.74 6.68
C GLY A 11 5.77 -11.43 6.25
N THR A 12 6.03 -12.61 6.82
CA THR A 12 7.22 -13.41 6.48
C THR A 12 7.14 -14.00 5.07
N SER A 13 5.93 -14.37 4.62
CA SER A 13 5.71 -14.94 3.29
C SER A 13 5.18 -13.91 2.30
N ASN A 14 4.22 -13.08 2.73
CA ASN A 14 3.56 -12.10 1.87
C ASN A 14 3.59 -10.73 2.53
N SER A 15 3.60 -9.68 1.71
CA SER A 15 3.46 -8.30 2.16
C SER A 15 2.32 -7.63 1.40
N ALA A 16 1.67 -6.67 2.04
CA ALA A 16 0.64 -5.84 1.42
C ALA A 16 0.98 -4.35 1.58
N ALA A 17 0.51 -3.54 0.64
CA ALA A 17 0.71 -2.10 0.68
C ALA A 17 -0.58 -1.35 0.27
N ALA A 18 -0.80 -0.19 0.87
CA ALA A 18 -1.90 0.70 0.52
C ALA A 18 -1.46 2.16 0.51
N VAL A 19 -2.04 2.95 -0.39
CA VAL A 19 -1.85 4.40 -0.46
C VAL A 19 -3.11 5.11 0.04
N LEU A 20 -2.97 6.28 0.65
CA LEU A 20 -4.11 7.14 0.95
C LEU A 20 -4.52 7.93 -0.30
N GLN A 21 -5.70 7.65 -0.84
CA GLN A 21 -6.32 8.40 -1.93
C GLN A 21 -7.71 8.88 -1.49
N GLY A 22 -7.97 10.20 -1.59
CA GLY A 22 -9.25 10.79 -1.19
C GLY A 22 -9.62 10.55 0.29
N GLY A 23 -8.60 10.45 1.16
CA GLY A 23 -8.80 10.17 2.59
C GLY A 23 -9.14 8.71 2.90
N ARG A 24 -9.07 7.80 1.93
CA ARG A 24 -9.33 6.37 2.11
C ARG A 24 -8.10 5.54 1.70
N PRO A 25 -7.82 4.42 2.39
CA PRO A 25 -6.80 3.50 1.96
C PRO A 25 -7.25 2.78 0.68
N VAL A 26 -6.38 2.76 -0.32
CA VAL A 26 -6.54 2.02 -1.58
C VAL A 26 -5.39 1.03 -1.69
N LEU A 27 -5.72 -0.25 -1.85
CA LEU A 27 -4.74 -1.34 -1.99
C LEU A 27 -3.89 -1.13 -3.25
N ILE A 28 -2.59 -1.32 -3.11
CA ILE A 28 -1.66 -1.37 -4.24
C ILE A 28 -1.62 -2.82 -4.72
N PRO A 29 -2.05 -3.11 -5.97
CA PRO A 29 -1.99 -4.46 -6.50
C PRO A 29 -0.55 -4.98 -6.53
N SER A 30 -0.38 -6.25 -6.16
CA SER A 30 0.91 -6.92 -6.31
C SER A 30 1.22 -7.12 -7.80
N ALA A 31 2.51 -7.19 -8.14
CA ALA A 31 2.92 -7.59 -9.50
C ALA A 31 2.75 -9.10 -9.74
N GLU A 32 2.54 -9.88 -8.67
CA GLU A 32 2.41 -11.34 -8.68
C GLU A 32 0.96 -11.79 -9.00
N GLY A 33 0.00 -10.85 -8.94
CA GLY A 33 -1.44 -11.12 -9.04
C GLY A 33 -2.13 -11.17 -7.69
#